data_AF-A0AAU6I1V4-F1
#
_entry.id   AF-A0AAU6I1V4-F1
#
_cell.length_a   1.000
_cell.length_b   1.000
_cell.length_c   1.000
_cell.angle_alpha   90.00
_cell.angle_beta   90.00
_cell.angle_gamma   90.00
#
_symmetry.space_group_name_H-M   'P 1'
#
loop_
_entity.id
_entity.type
_entity.pdbx_description
1 polymer ?
#
loop_
_entity_poly.entity_id
_entity_poly.type
_entity_poly.pdbx_seq_one_letter_code
_entity_poly.pdbx_strand_id
1 'polypeptide(L)'
;MHSLKGRAVSATRPVPIPPQFVRMLRAHVNRFGVAPDGRLFRNQAGNYVDAAAYGITWARAREHALTGTERTSRLAKRPYGLRHAGISFWLYSGVDPAGCVRRAGQSIEVLFRHYAKSLDGLRGQANRLIEQSMNEWQRVSQGDAPEG
;
A
#
# COMPACT_ATOMS: atom_id res chain seq x y z
N MET A 1 -11.02 18.04 13.95
CA MET A 1 -10.54 16.65 13.74
C MET A 1 -11.60 15.90 12.92
N HIS A 2 -11.38 15.64 11.63
CA HIS A 2 -12.33 14.83 10.85
C HIS A 2 -12.10 13.37 11.21
N SER A 3 -12.98 12.81 12.04
CA SER A 3 -12.94 11.38 12.36
C SER A 3 -13.25 10.56 11.11
N LEU A 4 -12.54 9.45 10.91
CA LEU A 4 -12.96 8.46 9.93
C LEU A 4 -14.32 7.90 10.37
N LYS A 5 -15.29 7.90 9.45
CA LYS A 5 -16.68 7.49 9.72
C LYS A 5 -16.72 6.18 10.50
N GLY A 6 -17.29 6.22 11.70
CA GLY A 6 -17.54 5.05 12.55
C GLY A 6 -16.33 4.50 13.33
N ARG A 7 -15.25 5.27 13.53
CA ARG A 7 -14.09 4.82 14.33
C ARG A 7 -13.86 5.69 15.55
N ALA A 8 -13.45 5.04 16.65
CA ALA A 8 -12.91 5.73 17.81
C ALA A 8 -11.71 6.58 17.40
N VAL A 9 -11.57 7.75 18.01
CA VAL A 9 -10.54 8.75 17.69
C VAL A 9 -9.11 8.19 17.80
N SER A 10 -8.91 7.15 18.63
CA SER A 10 -7.64 6.47 18.88
C SER A 10 -7.38 5.24 18.00
N ALA A 11 -8.30 4.85 17.10
CA ALA A 11 -8.16 3.64 16.31
C ALA A 11 -7.00 3.77 15.31
N THR A 12 -5.87 3.14 15.64
CA THR A 12 -4.67 3.11 14.79
C THR A 12 -4.50 1.74 14.13
N ARG A 13 -3.72 1.71 13.05
CA ARG A 13 -3.33 0.45 12.40
C ARG A 13 -1.87 0.55 11.93
N PRO A 14 -1.03 -0.45 12.23
CA PRO A 14 0.33 -0.46 11.70
C PRO A 14 0.29 -0.73 10.19
N VAL A 15 0.99 0.11 9.42
CA VAL A 15 1.23 -0.12 7.99
C VAL A 15 2.74 -0.07 7.77
N PRO A 16 3.39 -1.20 7.44
CA PRO A 16 4.81 -1.20 7.16
C PRO A 16 5.14 -0.27 5.99
N ILE A 17 6.12 0.61 6.21
CA ILE A 17 6.61 1.54 5.19
C ILE A 17 7.92 0.96 4.63
N PRO A 18 8.02 0.69 3.32
CA PRO A 18 9.25 0.22 2.70
C PRO A 18 10.46 1.11 3.04
N PRO A 19 11.67 0.54 3.23
CA PRO A 19 12.86 1.28 3.66
C PRO A 19 13.18 2.51 2.81
N GLN A 20 12.93 2.45 1.50
CA GLN A 20 13.12 3.59 0.60
C GLN A 20 12.23 4.78 0.95
N PHE A 21 10.97 4.56 1.33
CA PHE A 21 10.06 5.63 1.72
C PHE A 21 10.35 6.13 3.13
N VAL A 22 10.83 5.26 4.03
CA VAL A 22 11.35 5.69 5.34
C VAL A 22 12.52 6.64 5.17
N ARG A 23 13.46 6.36 4.27
CA ARG A 23 14.58 7.27 3.95
C ARG A 23 14.08 8.62 3.44
N MET A 24 13.11 8.63 2.52
CA MET A 24 12.52 9.87 2.00
C MET A 24 11.84 10.69 3.11
N LEU A 25 11.07 10.04 3.99
CA LEU A 25 10.42 10.71 5.11
C LEU A 25 11.43 11.28 6.11
N ARG A 26 12.49 10.54 6.42
CA ARG A 26 13.58 11.03 7.29
C ARG A 26 14.29 12.23 6.68
N ALA A 27 14.60 12.19 5.38
CA ALA A 27 15.20 13.32 4.68
C ALA A 27 14.29 14.57 4.71
N HIS A 28 12.97 14.38 4.53
CA HIS A 28 11.98 15.45 4.66
C HIS A 28 11.97 16.04 6.07
N VAL A 29 11.94 15.20 7.11
CA VAL A 29 11.98 15.66 8.51
C VAL A 29 13.28 16.42 8.81
N ASN A 30 14.42 15.94 8.35
CA ASN A 30 15.70 16.64 8.57
C ASN A 30 15.73 18.02 7.88
N ARG A 31 15.10 18.14 6.71
CA ARG A 31 15.09 19.39 5.93
C ARG A 31 14.06 20.40 6.42
N PHE A 32 12.87 19.96 6.82
CA PHE A 32 11.73 20.83 7.10
C PHE A 32 11.26 20.79 8.56
N GLY A 33 11.78 19.86 9.36
CA GLY A 33 11.30 19.59 10.72
C GLY A 33 9.90 18.95 10.75
N VAL A 34 9.32 18.90 11.95
CA VAL A 34 7.93 18.46 12.20
C VAL A 34 7.16 19.61 12.83
N ALA A 35 5.83 19.61 12.69
CA ALA A 35 5.00 20.65 13.32
C ALA A 35 4.99 20.45 14.84
N PRO A 36 4.62 21.46 15.66
CA PRO A 36 4.55 21.32 17.12
C PRO A 36 3.63 20.19 17.58
N ASP A 37 2.61 19.86 16.79
CA ASP A 37 1.67 18.76 17.01
C ASP A 37 2.08 17.43 16.34
N GLY A 38 3.32 17.34 15.85
CA GLY A 38 3.90 16.13 15.27
C GLY A 38 3.56 15.87 13.79
N ARG A 39 2.82 16.76 13.11
CA ARG A 39 2.53 16.59 11.67
C ARG A 39 3.82 16.66 10.84
N LEU A 40 3.95 15.71 9.91
CA LEU A 40 5.08 15.63 8.99
C LEU A 40 4.97 16.62 7.81
N PHE A 41 3.74 16.85 7.33
CA PHE A 41 3.47 17.73 6.18
C PHE A 41 2.56 18.88 6.60
N ARG A 42 2.92 20.09 6.16
CA ARG A 42 2.21 21.34 6.45
C ARG A 42 2.39 22.31 5.30
N ASN A 43 1.48 23.26 5.15
CA ASN A 43 1.68 24.37 4.21
C ASN A 43 2.68 25.39 4.77
N GLN A 44 3.01 26.42 3.99
CA GLN A 44 3.97 27.45 4.41
C GLN A 44 3.56 28.20 5.68
N ALA A 45 2.25 28.33 5.93
CA ALA A 45 1.71 28.94 7.15
C ALA A 45 1.67 27.98 8.36
N GLY A 46 2.18 26.75 8.23
CA GLY A 46 2.16 25.74 9.30
C GLY A 46 0.82 25.02 9.49
N ASN A 47 -0.15 25.28 8.62
CA ASN A 47 -1.47 24.65 8.63
C ASN A 47 -1.50 23.33 7.87
N TYR A 48 -2.65 22.64 7.89
CA TYR A 48 -2.85 21.45 7.09
C TYR A 48 -2.67 21.76 5.60
N VAL A 49 -2.14 20.80 4.85
CA VAL A 49 -2.12 20.87 3.39
C VAL A 49 -3.56 20.80 2.91
N ASP A 50 -3.98 21.81 2.16
CA ASP A 50 -5.32 21.84 1.60
C ASP A 50 -5.45 20.86 0.42
N ALA A 51 -6.69 20.45 0.14
CA ALA A 51 -6.95 19.45 -0.88
C ALA A 51 -6.56 19.93 -2.29
N ALA A 52 -6.66 21.24 -2.56
CA ALA A 52 -6.31 21.82 -3.85
C ALA A 52 -4.78 21.79 -4.07
N ALA A 53 -4.00 22.16 -3.06
CA ALA A 53 -2.55 22.10 -3.06
C ALA A 53 -2.05 20.66 -3.24
N TYR A 54 -2.74 19.68 -2.66
CA TYR A 54 -2.45 18.28 -2.91
C TYR A 54 -2.65 17.90 -4.39
N GLY A 55 -3.75 18.36 -4.99
CA GLY A 55 -4.02 18.15 -6.42
C GLY A 55 -3.01 18.82 -7.35
N ILE A 56 -2.63 20.07 -7.06
CA ILE A 56 -1.62 20.84 -7.81
C ILE A 56 -0.25 20.16 -7.70
N THR A 57 0.15 19.79 -6.48
CA THR A 57 1.41 19.09 -6.24
C THR A 57 1.45 17.76 -6.98
N TRP A 58 0.34 17.02 -7.00
CA TRP A 58 0.22 15.77 -7.74
C TRP A 58 0.33 15.97 -9.25
N ALA A 59 -0.31 17.01 -9.80
CA ALA A 59 -0.23 17.32 -11.22
C ALA A 59 1.23 17.61 -11.63
N ARG A 60 1.94 18.43 -10.85
CA ARG A 60 3.37 18.71 -11.05
C ARG A 60 4.21 17.44 -10.96
N ALA A 61 3.97 16.59 -9.96
CA ALA A 61 4.68 15.32 -9.83
C ALA A 61 4.49 14.42 -11.06
N ARG A 62 3.28 14.38 -11.64
CA ARG A 62 3.02 13.65 -12.90
C ARG A 62 3.79 14.24 -14.08
N GLU A 63 3.90 15.56 -14.17
CA GLU A 63 4.66 16.22 -15.24
C GLU A 63 6.16 15.89 -15.17
N HIS A 64 6.72 15.77 -13.97
CA HIS A 64 8.12 15.42 -13.79
C HIS A 64 8.41 13.92 -13.95
N ALA A 65 7.47 13.05 -13.56
CA ALA A 65 7.72 11.61 -13.50
C ALA A 65 7.26 10.82 -14.73
N LEU A 66 6.29 11.34 -15.50
CA LEU A 66 5.68 10.60 -16.61
C LEU A 66 6.13 11.17 -17.97
N THR A 67 6.24 10.29 -18.95
CA THR A 67 6.40 10.68 -20.35
C THR A 67 5.16 11.40 -20.89
N GLY A 68 5.29 12.09 -22.02
CA GLY A 68 4.17 12.79 -22.68
C GLY A 68 2.96 11.88 -22.92
N THR A 69 3.20 10.68 -23.45
CA THR A 69 2.17 9.67 -23.74
C THR A 69 1.52 9.12 -22.46
N GLU A 70 2.30 8.86 -21.41
CA GLU A 70 1.77 8.40 -20.13
C GLU A 70 0.92 9.48 -19.45
N ARG A 71 1.32 10.75 -19.57
CA ARG A 71 0.62 11.87 -18.95
C ARG A 71 -0.77 12.09 -19.55
N THR A 72 -0.93 11.90 -20.87
CA THR A 72 -2.23 11.99 -21.58
C THR A 72 -3.13 10.79 -21.30
N SER A 73 -2.55 9.66 -20.89
CA SER A 73 -3.29 8.46 -20.48
C SER A 73 -4.01 8.62 -19.13
N ARG A 74 -4.74 7.57 -18.70
CA ARG A 74 -5.35 7.50 -17.36
C ARG A 74 -4.36 7.15 -16.25
N LEU A 75 -3.08 6.90 -16.58
CA LEU A 75 -2.06 6.55 -15.61
C LEU A 75 -1.91 7.63 -14.54
N ALA A 76 -2.01 7.21 -13.28
CA ALA A 76 -1.85 8.07 -12.12
C ALA A 76 -2.75 9.32 -12.12
N LYS A 77 -3.85 9.35 -12.88
CA LYS A 77 -4.69 10.55 -13.08
C LYS A 77 -5.19 11.18 -11.77
N ARG A 78 -5.47 10.35 -10.77
CA ARG A 78 -5.89 10.78 -9.43
C ARG A 78 -4.98 10.15 -8.37
N PRO A 79 -4.62 10.87 -7.30
CA PRO A 79 -3.85 10.29 -6.19
C PRO A 79 -4.53 9.05 -5.59
N TYR A 80 -5.86 9.05 -5.51
CA TYR A 80 -6.63 7.91 -5.00
C TYR A 80 -6.42 6.62 -5.83
N GLY A 81 -6.05 6.74 -7.10
CA GLY A 81 -5.69 5.59 -7.95
C GLY A 81 -4.46 4.83 -7.44
N LEU A 82 -3.53 5.51 -6.74
CA LEU A 82 -2.37 4.85 -6.13
C LEU A 82 -2.75 3.89 -5.01
N ARG A 83 -3.84 4.19 -4.29
CA ARG A 83 -4.37 3.29 -3.26
C ARG A 83 -4.83 1.98 -3.90
N HIS A 84 -5.52 2.07 -5.04
CA HIS A 84 -5.92 0.88 -5.79
C HIS A 84 -4.71 0.10 -6.30
N ALA A 85 -3.75 0.79 -6.94
CA ALA A 85 -2.54 0.16 -7.43
C ALA A 85 -1.73 -0.53 -6.31
N GLY A 86 -1.59 0.11 -5.14
CA GLY A 86 -0.88 -0.46 -3.99
C GLY A 86 -1.53 -1.71 -3.42
N ILE A 87 -2.87 -1.72 -3.32
CA ILE A 87 -3.61 -2.91 -2.85
C ILE A 87 -3.49 -4.04 -3.86
N SER A 88 -3.67 -3.76 -5.16
CA SER A 88 -3.46 -4.75 -6.23
C SER A 88 -2.03 -5.29 -6.20
N PHE A 89 -1.03 -4.43 -5.98
CA PHE A 89 0.37 -4.84 -5.90
C PHE A 89 0.64 -5.77 -4.71
N TRP A 90 0.07 -5.51 -3.53
CA TRP A 90 0.21 -6.41 -2.38
C TRP A 90 -0.42 -7.78 -2.65
N LEU A 91 -1.63 -7.82 -3.21
CA LEU A 91 -2.29 -9.07 -3.59
C LEU A 91 -1.47 -9.84 -4.61
N TYR A 92 -0.97 -9.15 -5.64
CA TYR A 92 -0.12 -9.76 -6.66
C TYR A 92 1.20 -10.29 -6.09
N SER A 93 1.74 -9.63 -5.06
CA SER A 93 2.94 -10.08 -4.36
C SER A 93 2.70 -11.27 -3.41
N GLY A 94 1.48 -11.82 -3.37
CA GLY A 94 1.13 -12.95 -2.51
C GLY A 94 0.88 -12.58 -1.05
N VAL A 95 0.69 -11.30 -0.72
CA VAL A 95 0.30 -10.91 0.64
C VAL A 95 -1.12 -11.39 0.90
N ASP A 96 -1.31 -12.05 2.04
CA ASP A 96 -2.62 -12.52 2.51
C ASP A 96 -3.72 -11.43 2.38
N PRO A 97 -4.88 -11.74 1.75
CA PRO A 97 -5.99 -10.80 1.61
C PRO A 97 -6.45 -10.18 2.93
N ALA A 98 -6.46 -10.94 4.03
CA ALA A 98 -6.85 -10.41 5.33
C ALA A 98 -5.82 -9.38 5.85
N GLY A 99 -4.53 -9.64 5.63
CA GLY A 99 -3.44 -8.69 5.86
C GLY A 99 -3.57 -7.42 5.02
N CYS A 100 -3.93 -7.55 3.74
CA CYS A 100 -4.14 -6.42 2.84
C CYS A 100 -5.29 -5.52 3.31
N VAL A 101 -6.45 -6.10 3.70
CA VAL A 101 -7.59 -5.30 4.16
C VAL A 101 -7.34 -4.63 5.50
N ARG A 102 -6.64 -5.29 6.42
CA ARG A 102 -6.21 -4.67 7.69
C ARG A 102 -5.35 -3.44 7.42
N ARG A 103 -4.34 -3.53 6.54
CA ARG A 103 -3.45 -2.40 6.18
C ARG A 103 -4.20 -1.29 5.46
N ALA A 104 -5.04 -1.66 4.48
CA ALA A 104 -5.85 -0.71 3.73
C ALA A 104 -6.88 -0.01 4.62
N GLY A 105 -7.41 -0.70 5.63
CA GLY A 105 -8.50 -0.22 6.49
C GLY A 105 -9.87 -0.29 5.82
N GLN A 106 -10.10 -1.31 4.98
CA GLN A 106 -11.39 -1.58 4.31
C GLN A 106 -11.93 -2.97 4.71
N SER A 107 -13.17 -3.31 4.37
CA SER A 107 -13.70 -4.66 4.59
C SER A 107 -13.19 -5.66 3.54
N ILE A 108 -13.20 -6.94 3.89
CA ILE A 108 -12.83 -8.03 2.98
C ILE A 108 -13.81 -8.16 1.80
N GLU A 109 -15.08 -7.89 2.03
CA GLU A 109 -16.11 -7.84 0.99
C GLU A 109 -15.80 -6.76 -0.07
N VAL A 110 -15.44 -5.55 0.38
CA VAL A 110 -15.03 -4.45 -0.51
C VAL A 110 -13.77 -4.84 -1.29
N LEU A 111 -12.83 -5.57 -0.67
CA LEU A 111 -11.67 -6.08 -1.38
C LEU A 111 -12.08 -7.04 -2.51
N PHE A 112 -12.84 -8.08 -2.22
CA PHE A 112 -13.22 -9.05 -3.26
C PHE A 112 -14.07 -8.43 -4.37
N ARG A 113 -15.01 -7.53 -4.03
CA ARG A 113 -15.83 -6.82 -5.03
C ARG A 113 -15.00 -6.03 -6.04
N HIS A 114 -13.92 -5.40 -5.61
CA HIS A 114 -13.12 -4.50 -6.45
C HIS A 114 -11.88 -5.15 -7.07
N TYR A 115 -11.34 -6.23 -6.47
CA TYR A 115 -10.06 -6.81 -6.87
C TYR A 115 -10.13 -8.26 -7.33
N ALA A 116 -11.31 -8.90 -7.37
CA ALA A 116 -11.46 -10.27 -7.87
C ALA A 116 -10.80 -10.50 -9.25
N LYS A 117 -10.94 -9.54 -10.17
CA LYS A 117 -10.34 -9.61 -11.53
C LYS A 117 -8.81 -9.61 -11.53
N SER A 118 -8.16 -9.06 -10.50
CA SER A 118 -6.71 -9.09 -10.36
C SER A 118 -6.20 -10.44 -9.83
N LEU A 119 -7.08 -11.30 -9.29
CA LEU A 119 -6.71 -12.59 -8.73
C LEU A 119 -6.65 -13.69 -9.81
N ASP A 120 -7.31 -13.52 -10.96
CA ASP A 120 -7.27 -14.51 -12.05
C ASP A 120 -5.84 -14.77 -12.56
N GLY A 121 -4.99 -13.74 -12.57
CA GLY A 121 -3.57 -13.84 -12.91
C GLY A 121 -2.72 -14.59 -11.88
N LEU A 122 -3.25 -14.89 -10.70
CA LEU A 122 -2.54 -15.56 -9.61
C LEU A 122 -2.73 -17.07 -9.60
N ARG A 123 -3.54 -17.64 -10.49
CA ARG A 123 -3.84 -19.08 -10.50
C ARG A 123 -2.58 -19.95 -10.55
N GLY A 124 -1.62 -19.59 -11.41
CA GLY A 124 -0.35 -20.31 -11.49
C GLY A 124 0.54 -20.16 -10.24
N GLN A 125 0.53 -19.00 -9.60
CA GLN A 125 1.24 -18.79 -8.34
C GLN A 125 0.59 -19.56 -7.19
N ALA A 126 -0.74 -19.57 -7.12
CA ALA A 126 -1.50 -20.33 -6.14
C ALA A 126 -1.21 -21.83 -6.26
N ASN A 127 -1.21 -22.38 -7.48
CA ASN A 127 -0.87 -23.78 -7.71
C ASN A 127 0.56 -24.11 -7.23
N ARG A 128 1.56 -23.27 -7.56
CA ARG A 128 2.93 -23.46 -7.06
C ARG A 128 3.03 -23.44 -5.54
N LEU A 129 2.30 -22.55 -4.87
CA LEU A 129 2.27 -22.48 -3.41
C LEU A 129 1.61 -23.74 -2.81
N ILE A 130 0.53 -24.23 -3.42
CA ILE A 130 -0.12 -25.48 -3.00
C ILE A 130 0.85 -26.66 -3.16
N GLU A 131 1.50 -26.78 -4.32
CA GLU A 131 2.50 -27.83 -4.58
C GLU A 131 3.65 -27.78 -3.58
N GLN A 132 4.19 -26.58 -3.29
CA GLN A 132 5.24 -26.40 -2.29
C GLN A 132 4.81 -26.86 -0.90
N SER A 133 3.63 -26.43 -0.44
CA SER A 133 3.09 -26.82 0.87
C SER A 133 2.79 -28.33 0.94
N MET A 134 2.30 -28.93 -0.15
CA MET A 134 2.06 -30.37 -0.21
C MET A 134 3.36 -31.17 -0.12
N ASN A 135 4.41 -30.73 -0.83
CA ASN A 135 5.73 -31.35 -0.78
C ASN A 135 6.37 -31.23 0.61
N GLU A 136 6.24 -30.06 1.26
CA GLU A 136 6.72 -29.86 2.63
C GLU A 136 5.98 -30.77 3.62
N TRP A 137 4.65 -30.85 3.51
CA TRP A 137 3.83 -31.72 4.34
C TRP A 137 4.21 -33.20 4.17
N GLN A 138 4.48 -33.65 2.94
CA GLN A 138 4.93 -35.02 2.68
C GLN A 138 6.28 -35.31 3.33
N ARG A 139 7.27 -34.40 3.23
CA ARG A 139 8.57 -34.56 3.89
C ARG A 139 8.44 -34.68 5.41
N VAL A 140 7.67 -33.79 6.02
CA VAL A 140 7.45 -33.79 7.47
C VAL A 140 6.69 -35.06 7.91
N SER A 141 5.74 -35.51 7.10
CA SER A 141 4.90 -36.68 7.41
C SER A 141 5.61 -38.02 7.15
N GLN A 142 6.64 -38.04 6.30
CA GLN A 142 7.46 -39.24 6.05
C GLN A 142 8.68 -39.36 6.97
N GLY A 143 8.97 -38.35 7.80
CA GLY A 143 9.92 -38.48 8.91
C GLY A 143 11.39 -38.59 8.49
N ASP A 144 11.85 -37.80 7.52
CA ASP A 144 13.28 -37.64 7.29
C ASP A 144 13.92 -36.97 8.53
N ALA A 145 14.52 -37.79 9.39
CA ALA A 145 15.44 -37.34 10.41
C ALA A 145 16.66 -36.69 9.72
N PRO A 146 17.23 -35.60 10.26
CA PRO A 146 18.43 -35.02 9.69
C PRO A 146 19.57 -36.05 9.75
N GLU A 147 20.12 -36.42 8.59
CA GLU A 147 21.33 -37.25 8.51
C GLU A 147 22.49 -36.49 9.18
N GLY A 148 23.03 -37.07 10.24
CA GLY A 148 24.28 -36.67 10.89
C GLY A 148 25.49 -37.38 10.31
#